data_AF-A0A0D0JZA1-F1
#
_entry.id   AF-A0A0D0JZA1-F1
#
_cell.length_a   1.000
_cell.length_b   1.000
_cell.length_c   1.000
_cell.angle_alpha   90.00
_cell.angle_beta   90.00
_cell.angle_gamma   90.00
#
_symmetry.space_group_name_H-M   'P 1'
#
loop_
_entity.id
_entity.type
_entity.pdbx_description
1 polymer ?
#
loop_
_entity_poly.entity_id
_entity_poly.type
_entity_poly.pdbx_seq_one_letter_code
_entity_poly.pdbx_strand_id
1 'polypeptide(L)'
;MPKKQKRDKAYYEERLIRDHPGIYADLVDGIYRTVTEAALAAGLKTPRTRLHELQNAWLKAGANERNEFEQWVASQAGSVGAALVPSGTIHSMAVNRRLQPWAKLRITTIIAKRNLKMGDVMAEMGLKRLNASLGSALRSNHRLQPNVLAQIEIWLDKNKHV
;
A
#
# COMPACT_ATOMS: atom_id res chain seq x y z
N MET A 1 -18.76 -23.86 -12.33
CA MET A 1 -17.44 -23.46 -11.77
C MET A 1 -16.85 -24.67 -11.07
N PRO A 2 -15.65 -25.17 -11.45
CA PRO A 2 -15.02 -26.27 -10.75
C PRO A 2 -14.71 -25.86 -9.30
N LYS A 3 -15.05 -26.74 -8.35
CA LYS A 3 -14.79 -26.52 -6.92
C LYS A 3 -13.29 -26.41 -6.71
N LYS A 4 -12.82 -25.32 -6.10
CA LYS A 4 -11.40 -25.17 -5.74
C LYS A 4 -10.99 -26.35 -4.87
N GLN A 5 -9.92 -27.04 -5.26
CA GLN A 5 -9.37 -28.15 -4.49
C GLN A 5 -8.98 -27.67 -3.09
N LYS A 6 -9.46 -28.38 -2.07
CA LYS A 6 -9.09 -28.12 -0.67
C LYS A 6 -7.66 -28.62 -0.45
N ARG A 7 -6.76 -27.71 -0.06
CA ARG A 7 -5.35 -28.02 0.24
C ARG A 7 -5.12 -27.95 1.75
N ASP A 8 -5.73 -28.87 2.48
CA ASP A 8 -5.61 -28.98 3.93
C ASP A 8 -4.47 -29.94 4.33
N LYS A 9 -4.34 -30.24 5.63
CA LYS A 9 -3.28 -31.10 6.15
C LYS A 9 -3.27 -32.48 5.47
N ALA A 10 -4.43 -33.12 5.36
CA ALA A 10 -4.58 -34.44 4.76
C ALA A 10 -4.10 -34.46 3.30
N TYR A 11 -4.45 -33.44 2.51
CA TYR A 11 -3.96 -33.29 1.14
C TYR A 11 -2.42 -33.26 1.06
N TYR A 12 -1.75 -32.54 1.96
CA TYR A 12 -0.29 -32.47 1.95
C TYR A 12 0.36 -33.75 2.48
N GLU A 13 -0.27 -34.42 3.44
CA GLU A 13 0.18 -35.71 3.98
C GLU A 13 0.15 -36.81 2.90
N GLU A 14 -0.95 -36.93 2.16
CA GLU A 14 -1.05 -37.85 1.02
C GLU A 14 0.00 -37.54 -0.06
N ARG A 15 0.25 -36.26 -0.33
CA ARG A 15 1.30 -35.86 -1.29
C ARG A 15 2.71 -36.14 -0.78
N LEU A 16 2.96 -36.04 0.51
CA LEU A 16 4.25 -36.42 1.09
C LEU A 16 4.48 -37.93 0.93
N ILE A 17 3.47 -38.76 1.22
CA ILE A 17 3.54 -40.21 1.04
C ILE A 17 3.81 -40.57 -0.43
N ARG A 18 3.09 -39.94 -1.36
CA ARG A 18 3.15 -40.26 -2.79
C ARG A 18 4.38 -39.69 -3.50
N ASP A 19 4.68 -38.42 -3.27
CA ASP A 19 5.66 -37.66 -4.06
C ASP A 19 7.02 -37.54 -3.34
N HIS A 20 7.07 -37.62 -2.00
CA HIS A 20 8.27 -37.39 -1.18
C HIS A 20 8.40 -38.37 0.01
N PRO A 21 8.44 -39.70 -0.24
CA PRO A 21 8.36 -40.70 0.82
C PRO A 21 9.49 -40.59 1.86
N GLY A 22 10.69 -40.13 1.49
CA GLY A 22 11.78 -39.89 2.44
C GLY A 22 11.48 -38.78 3.45
N ILE A 23 10.88 -37.67 3.00
CA ILE A 23 10.48 -36.56 3.89
C ILE A 23 9.29 -36.98 4.77
N TYR A 24 8.44 -37.90 4.29
CA TYR A 24 7.38 -38.49 5.11
C TYR A 24 7.95 -39.42 6.20
N ALA A 25 8.98 -40.21 5.90
CA ALA A 25 9.69 -40.99 6.92
C ALA A 25 10.29 -40.08 8.01
N ASP A 26 10.98 -39.01 7.61
CA ASP A 26 11.52 -38.00 8.54
C ASP A 26 10.43 -37.35 9.41
N LEU A 27 9.22 -37.16 8.86
CA LEU A 27 8.06 -36.67 9.62
C LEU A 27 7.57 -37.69 10.65
N VAL A 28 7.51 -38.98 10.29
CA VAL A 28 7.11 -40.06 11.21
C VAL A 28 8.15 -40.26 12.31
N ASP A 29 9.43 -40.12 11.98
CA ASP A 29 10.55 -40.19 12.91
C ASP A 29 10.67 -38.94 13.80
N GLY A 30 9.82 -37.92 13.57
CA GLY A 30 9.72 -36.71 14.38
C GLY A 30 10.80 -35.66 14.09
N ILE A 31 11.58 -35.80 13.01
CA ILE A 31 12.54 -34.79 12.54
C ILE A 31 11.79 -33.52 12.16
N TYR A 32 10.68 -33.66 11.42
CA TYR A 32 9.74 -32.57 11.20
C TYR A 32 8.64 -32.62 12.25
N ARG A 33 8.38 -31.49 12.92
CA ARG A 33 7.37 -31.43 13.99
C ARG A 33 5.95 -31.47 13.46
N THR A 34 5.75 -31.06 12.20
CA THR A 34 4.42 -30.98 11.58
C THR A 34 4.46 -31.31 10.10
N VAL A 35 3.33 -31.78 9.57
CA VAL A 35 3.10 -31.96 8.12
C VAL A 35 3.38 -30.68 7.32
N THR A 36 3.13 -29.49 7.91
CA THR A 36 3.42 -28.23 7.21
C THR A 36 4.91 -28.00 7.05
N GLU A 37 5.71 -28.33 8.07
CA GLU A 37 7.17 -28.20 8.03
C GLU A 37 7.77 -29.17 7.00
N ALA A 38 7.34 -30.43 7.04
CA ALA A 38 7.69 -31.43 6.03
C ALA A 38 7.27 -31.00 4.62
N ALA A 39 6.07 -30.44 4.44
CA ALA A 39 5.60 -29.95 3.15
C ALA A 39 6.37 -28.70 2.65
N LEU A 40 6.90 -27.87 3.56
CA LEU A 40 7.80 -26.76 3.21
C LEU A 40 9.16 -27.30 2.76
N ALA A 41 9.72 -28.27 3.50
CA ALA A 41 10.99 -28.92 3.14
C ALA A 41 10.90 -29.65 1.79
N ALA A 42 9.75 -30.29 1.51
CA ALA A 42 9.46 -30.95 0.23
C ALA A 42 9.17 -29.97 -0.93
N GLY A 43 9.12 -28.65 -0.68
CA GLY A 43 8.76 -27.66 -1.70
C GLY A 43 7.30 -27.71 -2.16
N LEU A 44 6.44 -28.48 -1.47
CA LEU A 44 5.01 -28.60 -1.76
C LEU A 44 4.22 -27.35 -1.35
N LYS A 45 4.78 -26.55 -0.43
CA LYS A 45 4.19 -25.32 0.10
C LYS A 45 5.23 -24.21 0.10
N THR A 46 4.77 -22.98 -0.12
CA THR A 46 5.60 -21.79 0.05
C THR A 46 5.41 -21.23 1.46
N PRO A 47 6.50 -20.84 2.14
CA PRO A 47 6.40 -20.19 3.45
C PRO A 47 5.71 -18.84 3.28
N ARG A 48 4.77 -18.54 4.17
CA ARG A 48 4.15 -17.22 4.17
C ARG A 48 5.13 -16.22 4.76
N THR A 49 5.42 -15.18 4.01
CA THR A 49 6.27 -14.09 4.47
C THR A 49 5.50 -13.21 5.47
N ARG A 50 6.23 -12.54 6.36
CA ARG A 50 5.60 -11.56 7.28
C ARG A 50 4.88 -10.46 6.52
N LEU A 51 5.41 -10.03 5.37
CA LEU A 51 4.76 -9.07 4.49
C LEU A 51 3.42 -9.59 3.95
N HIS A 52 3.37 -10.86 3.53
CA HIS A 52 2.13 -11.47 3.05
C HIS A 52 1.07 -11.54 4.15
N GLU A 53 1.48 -11.88 5.38
CA GLU A 53 0.58 -11.88 6.54
C GLU A 53 0.07 -10.47 6.87
N LEU A 54 0.94 -9.45 6.84
CA LEU A 54 0.53 -8.05 7.03
C LEU A 54 -0.44 -7.58 5.95
N GLN A 55 -0.21 -7.91 4.68
CA GLN A 55 -1.13 -7.58 3.59
C GLN A 55 -2.49 -8.25 3.77
N ASN A 56 -2.51 -9.53 4.13
CA ASN A 56 -3.76 -10.25 4.40
C ASN A 56 -4.49 -9.68 5.62
N ALA A 57 -3.77 -9.39 6.70
CA ALA A 57 -4.33 -8.77 7.89
C ALA A 57 -4.92 -7.41 7.57
N TRP A 58 -4.19 -6.57 6.82
CA TRP A 58 -4.67 -5.26 6.38
C TRP A 58 -5.95 -5.35 5.55
N LEU A 59 -6.01 -6.28 4.58
CA LEU A 59 -7.20 -6.49 3.76
C LEU A 59 -8.41 -6.94 4.58
N LYS A 60 -8.19 -7.73 5.63
CA LYS A 60 -9.24 -8.22 6.53
C LYS A 60 -9.64 -7.23 7.62
N ALA A 61 -8.74 -6.32 7.99
CA ALA A 61 -8.98 -5.34 9.03
C ALA A 61 -10.14 -4.40 8.67
N GLY A 62 -10.99 -4.12 9.65
CA GLY A 62 -12.05 -3.13 9.55
C GLY A 62 -11.51 -1.69 9.53
N ALA A 63 -12.40 -0.73 9.27
CA ALA A 63 -12.01 0.69 9.21
C ALA A 63 -11.38 1.18 10.53
N ASN A 64 -11.92 0.78 11.68
CA ASN A 64 -11.39 1.16 12.99
C ASN A 64 -10.00 0.60 13.23
N GLU A 65 -9.80 -0.71 12.98
CA GLU A 65 -8.49 -1.37 13.16
C GLU A 65 -7.41 -0.78 12.25
N ARG A 66 -7.78 -0.40 11.01
CA ARG A 66 -6.86 0.29 10.10
C ARG A 66 -6.49 1.68 10.62
N ASN A 67 -7.45 2.44 11.13
CA ASN A 67 -7.21 3.77 11.71
C ASN A 67 -6.31 3.69 12.95
N GLU A 68 -6.55 2.73 13.84
CA GLU A 68 -5.70 2.49 15.01
C GLU A 68 -4.27 2.14 14.60
N PHE A 69 -4.10 1.28 13.59
CA PHE A 69 -2.80 0.94 13.05
C PHE A 69 -2.09 2.16 12.44
N GLU A 70 -2.79 2.98 11.66
CA GLU A 70 -2.23 4.21 11.07
C GLU A 70 -1.80 5.22 12.16
N GLN A 71 -2.60 5.39 13.21
CA GLN A 71 -2.24 6.23 14.37
C GLN A 71 -1.00 5.71 15.09
N TRP A 72 -0.91 4.40 15.29
CA TRP A 72 0.27 3.78 15.90
C TRP A 72 1.52 3.98 15.03
N VAL A 73 1.44 3.80 13.71
CA VAL A 73 2.56 4.09 12.79
C VAL A 73 2.96 5.57 12.87
N ALA A 74 2.00 6.49 12.91
CA ALA A 74 2.29 7.93 13.07
C ALA A 74 2.98 8.24 14.40
N SER A 75 2.60 7.58 15.49
CA SER A 75 3.26 7.72 16.80
C SER A 75 4.71 7.21 16.80
N GLN A 76 5.01 6.19 15.99
CA GLN A 76 6.38 5.71 15.80
C GLN A 76 7.23 6.66 14.96
N ALA A 77 6.64 7.28 13.93
CA ALA A 77 7.33 8.27 13.11
C ALA A 77 7.76 9.50 13.93
N GLY A 78 7.01 9.86 14.98
CA GLY A 78 7.39 10.91 15.94
C GLY A 78 8.52 10.52 16.90
N SER A 79 8.88 9.24 16.97
CA SER A 79 9.95 8.74 17.85
C SER A 79 11.33 8.66 17.17
N VAL A 80 11.38 8.77 15.83
CA VAL A 80 12.63 8.86 15.06
C VAL A 80 12.85 10.30 14.63
N GLY A 81 13.32 11.12 15.58
CA GLY A 81 13.73 12.50 15.31
C GLY A 81 12.72 13.53 15.77
N ALA A 82 12.93 14.04 16.98
CA ALA A 82 12.44 15.34 17.37
C ALA A 82 13.03 16.40 16.42
N ALA A 83 12.23 16.93 15.51
CA ALA A 83 12.40 18.29 15.00
C ALA A 83 11.06 18.82 14.44
N LEU A 84 10.45 19.68 15.25
CA LEU A 84 9.59 20.80 14.88
C LEU A 84 8.20 20.47 14.26
N VAL A 85 7.21 20.44 15.15
CA VAL A 85 5.83 20.89 14.87
C VAL A 85 5.75 22.39 15.16
N PRO A 86 4.87 23.18 14.48
CA PRO A 86 3.44 22.95 14.63
C PRO A 86 2.50 23.25 13.45
N SER A 87 1.35 22.57 13.56
CA SER A 87 0.04 22.96 13.06
C SER A 87 -0.25 22.79 11.57
N GLY A 88 -1.19 21.88 11.30
CA GLY A 88 -1.77 21.64 10.00
C GLY A 88 -1.85 20.15 9.76
N THR A 89 -3.06 19.64 9.58
CA THR A 89 -3.38 18.26 9.26
C THR A 89 -2.66 17.84 7.96
N ILE A 90 -1.38 17.47 8.01
CA ILE A 90 -0.67 16.96 6.84
C ILE A 90 -1.11 15.51 6.63
N HIS A 91 -2.30 15.35 6.05
CA HIS A 91 -2.51 14.19 5.22
C HIS A 91 -1.44 14.27 4.12
N SER A 92 -0.57 13.26 4.01
CA SER A 92 0.42 13.25 2.95
C SER A 92 -0.33 13.25 1.61
N MET A 93 -0.22 14.34 0.86
CA MET A 93 -0.92 14.55 -0.41
C MET A 93 -0.67 13.42 -1.42
N ALA A 94 0.47 12.73 -1.30
CA ALA A 94 0.80 11.62 -2.14
C ALA A 94 1.43 10.45 -1.38
N VAL A 95 0.91 9.25 -1.63
CA VAL A 95 1.54 7.99 -1.21
C VAL A 95 2.16 7.33 -2.43
N ASN A 96 3.40 6.87 -2.34
CA ASN A 96 4.13 6.25 -3.46
C ASN A 96 4.21 7.12 -4.73
N ARG A 97 4.31 8.45 -4.55
CA ARG A 97 4.27 9.46 -5.62
C ARG A 97 2.96 9.50 -6.41
N ARG A 98 1.86 9.04 -5.84
CA ARG A 98 0.51 9.10 -6.42
C ARG A 98 -0.37 9.96 -5.54
N LEU A 99 -1.15 10.86 -6.15
CA LEU A 99 -2.08 11.71 -5.40
C LEU A 99 -3.12 10.84 -4.68
N GLN A 100 -3.31 11.10 -3.39
CA GLN A 100 -4.37 10.47 -2.62
C GLN A 100 -5.76 10.97 -3.07
N PRO A 101 -6.83 10.19 -2.84
CA PRO A 101 -8.19 10.57 -3.25
C PRO A 101 -8.65 11.94 -2.72
N TRP A 102 -8.35 12.27 -1.46
CA TRP A 102 -8.69 13.56 -0.86
C TRP A 102 -7.98 14.72 -1.57
N ALA A 103 -6.71 14.54 -1.94
CA ALA A 103 -5.91 15.55 -2.62
C ALA A 103 -6.45 15.80 -4.03
N LYS A 104 -6.84 14.74 -4.75
CA LYS A 104 -7.50 14.87 -6.06
C LYS A 104 -8.78 15.68 -5.94
N LEU A 105 -9.62 15.35 -4.95
CA LEU A 105 -10.89 16.04 -4.72
C LEU A 105 -10.66 17.52 -4.41
N ARG A 106 -9.71 17.84 -3.52
CA ARG A 106 -9.36 19.22 -3.17
C ARG A 106 -8.87 20.02 -4.37
N ILE A 107 -7.95 19.45 -5.17
CA ILE A 107 -7.45 20.08 -6.40
C ILE A 107 -8.61 20.34 -7.36
N THR A 108 -9.49 19.36 -7.59
CA THR A 108 -10.65 19.55 -8.48
C THR A 108 -11.63 20.61 -7.97
N THR A 109 -11.83 20.72 -6.66
CA THR A 109 -12.69 21.75 -6.05
C THR A 109 -12.10 23.15 -6.25
N ILE A 110 -10.81 23.34 -6.03
CA ILE A 110 -10.14 24.63 -6.24
C ILE A 110 -10.19 25.03 -7.71
N ILE A 111 -9.93 24.07 -8.62
CA ILE A 111 -10.02 24.27 -10.07
C ILE A 111 -11.43 24.73 -10.46
N ALA A 112 -12.47 24.05 -9.96
CA ALA A 112 -13.85 24.38 -10.26
C ALA A 112 -14.26 25.75 -9.68
N LYS A 113 -13.91 26.03 -8.42
CA LYS A 113 -14.22 27.31 -7.75
C LYS A 113 -13.56 28.52 -8.40
N ARG A 114 -12.33 28.36 -8.89
CA ARG A 114 -11.56 29.43 -9.53
C ARG A 114 -11.68 29.43 -11.06
N ASN A 115 -12.46 28.51 -11.62
CA ASN A 115 -12.62 28.29 -13.07
C ASN A 115 -11.28 28.22 -13.83
N LEU A 116 -10.27 27.57 -13.25
CA LEU A 116 -8.92 27.49 -13.79
C LEU A 116 -8.81 26.39 -14.85
N LYS A 117 -8.07 26.62 -15.93
CA LYS A 117 -7.68 25.52 -16.82
C LYS A 117 -6.45 24.84 -16.25
N MET A 118 -6.24 23.57 -16.60
CA MET A 118 -5.08 22.80 -16.14
C MET A 118 -3.75 23.50 -16.47
N GLY A 119 -3.66 24.17 -17.63
CA GLY A 119 -2.49 24.96 -18.00
C GLY A 119 -2.23 26.16 -17.07
N ASP A 120 -3.28 26.77 -16.54
CA ASP A 120 -3.19 27.90 -15.60
C ASP A 120 -2.73 27.40 -14.22
N VAL A 121 -3.24 26.24 -13.77
CA VAL A 121 -2.79 25.58 -12.54
C VAL A 121 -1.30 25.24 -12.63
N MET A 122 -0.84 24.70 -13.77
CA MET A 122 0.58 24.42 -13.98
C MET A 122 1.42 25.70 -14.00
N ALA A 123 0.91 26.80 -14.57
CA ALA A 123 1.60 28.09 -14.55
C ALA A 123 1.71 28.69 -13.14
N GLU A 124 0.66 28.59 -12.32
CA GLU A 124 0.69 29.03 -10.92
C GLU A 124 1.70 28.24 -10.07
N MET A 125 1.95 26.99 -10.43
CA MET A 125 2.98 26.12 -9.85
C MET A 125 4.39 26.38 -10.40
N GLY A 126 4.57 27.36 -11.29
CA GLY A 126 5.86 27.64 -11.94
C GLY A 126 6.31 26.55 -12.92
N LEU A 127 5.39 25.68 -13.36
CA LEU A 127 5.64 24.60 -14.30
C LEU A 127 5.20 24.99 -15.71
N LYS A 128 5.73 24.29 -16.72
CA LYS A 128 5.32 24.50 -18.13
C LYS A 128 3.82 24.23 -18.28
N ARG A 129 3.08 25.15 -18.91
CA ARG A 129 1.63 25.01 -19.18
C ARG A 129 1.25 23.72 -19.90
N LEU A 130 2.12 23.23 -20.77
CA LEU A 130 1.93 22.00 -21.56
C LEU A 130 2.28 20.71 -20.79
N ASN A 131 2.74 20.82 -19.53
CA ASN A 131 3.06 19.64 -18.74
C ASN A 131 1.77 18.93 -18.29
N ALA A 132 1.50 17.78 -18.91
CA ALA A 132 0.30 16.99 -18.64
C ALA A 132 0.34 16.19 -17.32
N SER A 133 1.41 16.30 -16.51
CA SER A 133 1.63 15.46 -15.32
C SER A 133 0.46 15.49 -14.33
N LEU A 134 -0.06 16.69 -14.00
CA LEU A 134 -1.19 16.82 -13.08
C LEU A 134 -2.48 16.26 -13.69
N GLY A 135 -2.74 16.54 -14.97
CA GLY A 135 -3.90 16.01 -15.69
C GLY A 135 -3.90 14.48 -15.79
N SER A 136 -2.73 13.87 -16.00
CA SER A 136 -2.54 12.42 -16.02
C SER A 136 -2.66 11.79 -14.63
N ALA A 137 -2.21 12.49 -13.58
CA ALA A 137 -2.34 12.02 -12.20
C ALA A 137 -3.81 12.04 -11.71
N LEU A 138 -4.60 13.03 -12.14
CA LEU A 138 -6.03 13.11 -11.85
C LEU A 138 -6.81 12.00 -12.57
N ARG A 139 -6.54 11.76 -13.86
CA ARG A 139 -7.26 10.78 -14.68
C ARG A 139 -6.85 9.33 -14.46
N SER A 140 -5.54 9.05 -14.42
CA SER A 140 -5.01 7.67 -14.51
C SER A 140 -4.11 7.27 -13.34
N ASN A 141 -4.17 8.03 -12.23
CA ASN A 141 -3.38 7.78 -11.02
C ASN A 141 -1.86 7.70 -11.28
N HIS A 142 -1.37 8.43 -12.28
CA HIS A 142 0.03 8.39 -12.72
C HIS A 142 1.01 8.77 -11.60
N ARG A 143 2.22 8.21 -11.64
CA ARG A 143 3.31 8.57 -10.71
C ARG A 143 3.81 9.97 -11.05
N LEU A 144 3.79 10.88 -10.08
CA LEU A 144 4.28 12.24 -10.23
C LEU A 144 5.77 12.31 -9.91
N GLN A 145 6.47 13.24 -10.57
CA GLN A 145 7.84 13.54 -10.22
C GLN A 145 7.89 14.27 -8.87
N PRO A 146 8.96 14.10 -8.06
CA PRO A 146 9.09 14.76 -6.76
C PRO A 146 8.98 16.28 -6.84
N ASN A 147 9.54 16.89 -7.88
CA ASN A 147 9.45 18.33 -8.12
C ASN A 147 7.98 18.79 -8.30
N VAL A 148 7.19 18.03 -9.06
CA VAL A 148 5.77 18.35 -9.29
C VAL A 148 4.97 18.20 -7.99
N LEU A 149 5.28 17.19 -7.17
CA LEU A 149 4.64 17.03 -5.86
C LEU A 149 4.91 18.20 -4.93
N ALA A 150 6.16 18.65 -4.82
CA ALA A 150 6.51 19.82 -4.01
C ALA A 150 5.74 21.07 -4.44
N GLN A 151 5.60 21.29 -5.75
CA GLN A 151 4.85 22.44 -6.26
C GLN A 151 3.34 22.34 -5.99
N ILE A 152 2.74 21.14 -6.09
CA ILE A 152 1.32 20.97 -5.75
C ILE A 152 1.10 21.22 -4.25
N GLU A 153 2.03 20.83 -3.38
CA GLU A 153 1.92 21.08 -1.93
C GLU A 153 1.94 22.57 -1.61
N ILE A 154 2.91 23.30 -2.18
CA ILE A 154 3.00 24.77 -2.06
C ILE A 154 1.72 25.42 -2.62
N TRP A 155 1.21 24.94 -3.74
CA TRP A 155 0.01 25.47 -4.35
C TRP A 155 -1.25 25.19 -3.52
N LEU A 156 -1.36 24.01 -2.91
CA LEU A 156 -2.48 23.68 -2.02
C LEU A 156 -2.47 24.52 -0.75
N ASP A 157 -1.30 24.77 -0.15
CA ASP A 157 -1.22 25.66 1.02
C ASP A 157 -1.59 27.10 0.65
N LYS A 158 -1.13 27.60 -0.50
CA LYS A 158 -1.55 28.92 -1.03
C LYS A 158 -3.06 29.03 -1.25
N ASN A 159 -3.72 27.91 -1.58
CA ASN A 159 -5.16 27.85 -1.86
C ASN A 159 -5.98 27.26 -0.70
N LYS A 160 -5.44 27.21 0.53
CA LYS A 160 -6.13 26.57 1.67
C LYS A 160 -7.46 27.23 2.05
N HIS A 161 -7.62 28.52 1.73
CA HIS A 161 -8.81 29.33 2.06
C HIS A 161 -9.90 29.32 0.97
N VAL A 162 -9.68 28.62 -0.15
CA VAL A 162 -10.63 28.51 -1.27
C VAL A 162 -11.62 27.38 -1.03
#